data_AF-A0A1I1YMF3-F1
#
_entry.id   AF-A0A1I1YMF3-F1
#
_cell.length_a   1.000
_cell.length_b   1.000
_cell.length_c   1.000
_cell.angle_alpha   90.00
_cell.angle_beta   90.00
_cell.angle_gamma   90.00
#
_symmetry.space_group_name_H-M   'P 1'
#
loop_
_entity.id
_entity.type
_entity.pdbx_description
1 polymer ?
#
loop_
_entity_poly.entity_id
_entity_poly.type
_entity_poly.pdbx_seq_one_letter_code
_entity_poly.pdbx_strand_id
1 'polypeptide(L)'
;MIGCRVLGHRYRFRAVDAELRWYCERGCGAGASKRYPTAELAARYATALDREDRAALGERAPLLGLLPLRLWRSLGRKRQGSRSPTARS
;
A
#
# COMPACT_ATOMS: atom_id res chain seq x y z
N MET A 1 0.89 13.26 -2.97
CA MET A 1 1.97 12.25 -2.84
C MET A 1 1.51 10.89 -3.39
N ILE A 2 1.97 10.49 -4.57
CA ILE A 2 1.46 9.30 -5.31
C ILE A 2 1.70 7.99 -4.57
N GLY A 3 2.87 7.83 -3.93
CA GLY A 3 3.21 6.61 -3.19
C GLY A 3 2.23 6.30 -2.05
N CYS A 4 1.77 7.32 -1.30
CA CYS A 4 0.78 7.13 -0.23
C CYS A 4 -0.62 6.79 -0.77
N ARG A 5 -0.95 7.23 -1.99
CA ARG A 5 -2.26 6.98 -2.63
C ARG A 5 -2.36 5.57 -3.22
N VAL A 6 -1.24 5.02 -3.70
CA VAL A 6 -1.16 3.69 -4.30
C VAL A 6 -0.89 2.60 -3.25
N LEU A 7 -0.02 2.88 -2.27
CA LEU A 7 0.45 1.89 -1.29
C LEU A 7 -0.12 2.10 0.13
N GLY A 8 -0.90 3.17 0.34
CA GLY A 8 -1.30 3.62 1.67
C GLY A 8 -0.22 4.43 2.39
N HIS A 9 -0.64 5.12 3.46
CA HIS A 9 0.28 5.83 4.36
C HIS A 9 1.12 4.82 5.16
N ARG A 10 2.40 5.14 5.37
CA ARG A 10 3.30 4.37 6.24
C ARG A 10 3.50 5.13 7.54
N TYR A 11 2.69 4.86 8.54
CA TYR A 11 2.76 5.61 9.79
C TYR A 11 3.89 5.08 10.68
N ARG A 12 4.63 6.01 11.28
CA ARG A 12 5.58 5.72 12.36
C ARG A 12 5.07 6.34 13.63
N PHE A 13 5.04 5.55 14.69
CA PHE A 13 4.55 5.97 16.00
C PHE A 13 5.73 6.14 16.96
N ARG A 14 5.74 7.24 17.71
CA ARG A 14 6.74 7.53 18.75
C ARG A 14 6.05 8.17 19.94
N ALA A 15 6.46 7.79 21.14
CA ALA A 15 6.08 8.49 22.36
C ALA A 15 7.13 9.55 22.69
N VAL A 16 6.67 10.75 23.05
CA VAL A 16 7.45 11.84 23.60
C VAL A 16 6.74 12.24 24.89
N ASP A 17 7.32 11.88 26.03
CA ASP A 17 6.66 12.02 27.34
C ASP A 17 5.27 11.36 27.32
N ALA A 18 4.23 12.11 27.71
CA ALA A 18 2.84 11.69 27.70
C ALA A 18 2.14 11.92 26.35
N GLU A 19 2.86 12.27 25.28
CA GLU A 19 2.31 12.48 23.95
C GLU A 19 2.73 11.37 22.99
N LEU A 20 1.76 10.71 22.38
CA LEU A 20 1.97 9.83 21.24
C LEU A 20 1.92 10.67 19.96
N ARG A 21 2.97 10.60 19.15
CA ARG A 21 3.06 11.29 17.86
C ARG A 21 3.18 10.26 16.76
N TRP A 22 2.51 10.49 15.64
CA TRP A 22 2.69 9.68 14.45
C TRP A 22 2.80 10.52 13.19
N TYR A 23 3.61 10.02 12.26
CA TYR A 23 3.89 10.69 11.00
C TYR A 23 4.08 9.68 9.89
N CYS A 24 3.76 10.08 8.66
CA CYS A 24 4.04 9.29 7.48
C CYS A 24 5.54 9.34 7.18
N GLU A 25 6.23 8.20 7.26
CA GLU A 25 7.67 8.09 6.95
C GLU A 25 7.97 8.45 5.48
N ARG A 26 6.96 8.33 4.59
CA ARG A 26 7.06 8.75 3.19
C ARG A 26 7.05 10.29 3.00
N GLY A 27 6.84 11.06 4.06
CA GLY A 27 6.93 12.52 4.05
C GLY A 27 5.71 13.25 3.50
N CYS A 28 4.53 12.62 3.41
CA CYS A 28 3.34 13.25 2.81
C CYS A 28 2.68 14.34 3.64
N GLY A 29 3.22 14.63 4.83
CA GLY A 29 2.59 15.54 5.79
C GLY A 29 1.42 14.94 6.56
N ALA A 30 1.03 13.67 6.31
CA ALA A 30 0.03 13.00 7.13
C ALA A 30 0.65 12.60 8.47
N GLY A 31 0.00 12.96 9.55
CA GLY A 31 0.45 12.70 10.91
C GLY A 31 -0.40 13.47 11.89
N ALA A 32 -0.34 13.08 13.15
CA ALA A 32 -1.01 13.76 14.25
C ALA A 32 -0.36 13.39 15.58
N SER A 33 -0.83 14.00 16.65
CA SER A 33 -0.43 13.66 18.01
C SER A 33 -1.66 13.43 18.89
N LYS A 34 -1.45 12.67 19.96
CA LYS A 34 -2.46 12.40 20.98
C LYS A 34 -1.80 12.41 22.34
N ARG A 35 -2.33 13.23 23.25
CA ARG A 35 -1.87 13.28 24.64
C ARG A 35 -2.59 12.24 25.48
N TYR A 36 -1.84 11.63 26.37
CA TYR A 36 -2.29 10.65 27.35
C TYR A 36 -2.02 11.15 28.77
N PRO A 37 -2.65 10.53 29.79
CA PRO A 37 -2.45 10.94 31.18
C PRO A 37 -1.03 10.66 31.70
N THR A 38 -0.38 9.61 31.20
CA THR A 38 0.96 9.20 31.63
C THR A 38 1.87 8.87 30.46
N ALA A 39 3.18 9.05 30.67
CA ALA A 39 4.21 8.73 29.69
C ALA A 39 4.28 7.23 29.39
N GLU A 40 4.10 6.39 30.41
CA GLU A 40 4.05 4.94 30.26
C GLU A 40 2.92 4.51 29.31
N LEU A 41 1.75 5.14 29.41
CA LEU A 41 0.63 4.80 28.55
C LEU A 41 0.89 5.23 27.10
N ALA A 42 1.44 6.43 26.89
CA ALA A 42 1.87 6.87 25.56
C ALA A 42 2.92 5.92 24.95
N ALA A 43 3.91 5.49 25.74
CA ALA A 43 4.95 4.55 25.31
C ALA A 43 4.39 3.18 24.95
N ARG A 44 3.49 2.62 25.78
CA ARG A 44 2.85 1.32 25.51
C ARG A 44 2.06 1.34 24.20
N TYR A 45 1.30 2.41 23.95
CA TYR A 45 0.57 2.55 22.69
C TYR A 45 1.51 2.76 21.49
N ALA A 46 2.58 3.53 21.64
CA ALA A 46 3.57 3.71 20.58
C ALA A 46 4.19 2.37 20.14
N THR A 47 4.60 1.53 21.10
CA THR A 47 5.17 0.22 20.82
C THR A 47 4.16 -0.76 20.21
N ALA A 48 2.93 -0.77 20.73
CA ALA A 48 1.88 -1.63 20.20
C ALA A 48 1.55 -1.29 18.73
N LEU A 49 1.39 0.00 18.42
CA LEU A 49 1.04 0.48 17.09
C LEU A 49 2.19 0.34 16.08
N ASP A 50 3.45 0.58 16.46
CA ASP A 50 4.59 0.34 15.56
C ASP A 50 4.72 -1.15 15.19
N ARG A 51 4.45 -2.06 16.14
CA ARG A 51 4.48 -3.50 15.87
C ARG A 51 3.37 -3.95 14.93
N GLU A 52 2.15 -3.47 15.14
CA GLU A 52 0.99 -3.81 14.29
C GLU A 52 1.14 -3.24 12.87
N ASP A 53 1.62 -2.00 12.72
CA ASP A 53 1.90 -1.40 11.40
C ASP A 53 2.93 -2.22 10.61
N ARG A 54 4.01 -2.67 11.26
CA ARG A 54 5.04 -3.51 10.64
C ARG A 54 4.49 -4.86 10.18
N ALA A 55 3.58 -5.47 10.95
CA ALA A 55 2.91 -6.70 10.56
C ALA A 55 1.92 -6.47 9.40
N ALA A 56 1.13 -5.40 9.48
CA ALA A 56 0.17 -4.99 8.46
C ALA A 56 0.81 -4.65 7.11
N LEU A 57 2.03 -4.09 7.09
CA LEU A 57 2.78 -3.83 5.85
C LEU A 57 3.17 -5.11 5.10
N GLY A 58 3.38 -6.22 5.81
CA GLY A 58 3.63 -7.53 5.18
C GLY A 58 2.36 -8.16 4.62
N GLU A 59 1.23 -7.97 5.30
CA GLU A 59 -0.05 -8.59 4.94
C GLU A 59 -0.85 -7.79 3.90
N ARG A 60 -0.70 -6.46 3.88
CA ARG A 60 -1.34 -5.54 2.90
C ARG A 60 -0.45 -5.24 1.70
N ALA A 61 0.58 -6.03 1.42
CA ALA A 61 1.23 -6.01 0.12
C ALA A 61 0.18 -6.48 -0.91
N PRO A 62 -0.33 -5.58 -1.78
CA PRO A 62 -1.39 -5.96 -2.67
C PRO A 62 -0.82 -6.91 -3.72
N LEU A 63 -1.15 -8.18 -3.60
CA LEU A 63 -1.14 -9.13 -4.73
C LEU A 63 -2.04 -8.65 -5.90
N LEU A 64 -2.71 -7.50 -5.75
CA LEU A 64 -3.53 -6.81 -6.74
C LEU A 64 -2.74 -5.91 -7.71
N GLY A 65 -1.40 -5.91 -7.66
CA GLY A 65 -0.56 -5.21 -8.65
C GLY A 65 -0.21 -6.02 -9.92
N LEU A 66 -0.48 -7.33 -9.95
CA LEU A 66 0.03 -8.21 -11.02
C LEU A 66 -1.03 -8.78 -11.96
N LEU A 67 -2.29 -8.33 -11.86
CA LEU A 67 -3.38 -8.90 -12.64
C LEU A 67 -4.31 -7.89 -13.36
N PRO A 68 -3.77 -6.92 -14.13
CA PRO A 68 -4.48 -6.48 -15.34
C PRO A 68 -3.74 -6.79 -16.65
N LEU A 69 -2.42 -6.97 -16.61
CA LEU A 69 -1.58 -7.12 -17.83
C LEU A 69 -1.52 -8.56 -18.36
N ARG A 70 -1.72 -9.57 -17.50
CA ARG A 70 -1.75 -10.98 -17.92
C ARG A 70 -2.98 -11.31 -18.76
N LEU A 71 -4.10 -10.62 -18.52
CA LEU A 71 -5.34 -10.77 -19.30
C LEU A 71 -5.23 -10.12 -20.69
N TRP A 72 -4.55 -8.97 -20.81
CA TRP A 72 -4.36 -8.30 -22.10
C TRP A 72 -3.46 -9.07 -23.08
N ARG A 73 -2.48 -9.85 -22.60
CA ARG A 73 -1.63 -10.68 -23.48
C ARG A 73 -2.35 -11.88 -24.12
N SER A 74 -3.49 -12.30 -23.58
CA SER A 74 -4.29 -13.40 -24.14
C SER A 74 -5.15 -12.95 -25.34
N LEU A 75 -5.62 -11.71 -25.33
CA LEU A 75 -6.54 -11.17 -26.35
C LEU A 75 -5.85 -10.79 -27.68
N GLY A 76 -4.54 -10.56 -27.68
CA GLY A 76 -3.76 -10.22 -28.87
C GLY A 76 -3.47 -11.38 -29.82
N ARG A 77 -3.66 -12.64 -29.40
CA ARG A 77 -3.27 -13.82 -30.21
C ARG A 77 -4.38 -14.34 -31.15
N LYS A 78 -5.63 -13.89 -30.99
CA LYS A 78 -6.79 -14.37 -31.78
C LYS A 78 -7.12 -13.56 -33.05
N ARG A 79 -6.29 -12.60 -33.47
CA ARG A 79 -6.54 -11.75 -34.66
C ARG A 79 -5.76 -12.12 -35.92
N GLN A 80 -5.09 -13.28 -35.94
CA GLN A 80 -4.32 -13.78 -37.10
C GLN A 80 -4.84 -15.16 -37.51
N GLY A 81 -6.10 -15.23 -37.95
CA GLY A 81 -6.72 -16.47 -38.40
C GLY A 81 -7.83 -16.29 -39.43
N SER A 82 -7.94 -15.13 -40.05
CA SER A 82 -8.91 -14.88 -41.13
C SER A 82 -8.28 -14.02 -42.23
N ARG A 83 -7.38 -14.64 -43.00
CA ARG A 83 -7.17 -14.29 -44.40
C ARG A 83 -7.33 -15.55 -45.21
N SER A 84 -8.58 -15.84 -45.56
CA SER A 84 -8.88 -16.51 -46.81
C SER A 84 -8.54 -15.52 -47.94
N PRO A 85 -7.82 -15.95 -48.99
CA PRO A 85 -8.14 -15.47 -50.32
C PRO A 85 -8.43 -16.64 -51.25
N THR A 86 -9.63 -16.57 -51.81
CA THR A 86 -10.18 -17.35 -52.92
C THR A 86 -9.43 -17.06 -54.23
N ALA A 87 -9.16 -18.09 -55.06
CA ALA A 87 -9.11 -18.07 -56.55
C ALA A 87 -8.62 -19.47 -57.02
N ARG A 88 -9.39 -20.31 -57.73
CA ARG A 88 -9.94 -20.26 -59.11
C ARG A 88 -9.01 -20.94 -60.14
N SER A 89 -9.60 -21.96 -60.77
CA SER A 89 -9.29 -22.62 -62.07
C SER A 89 -8.10 -23.55 -62.17
#